data_AF-A0A5E4L5R9-F1
#
_entry.id   AF-A0A5E4L5R9-F1
#
_cell.length_a   1.000
_cell.length_b   1.000
_cell.length_c   1.000
_cell.angle_alpha   90.00
_cell.angle_beta   90.00
_cell.angle_gamma   90.00
#
_symmetry.space_group_name_H-M   'P 1'
#
loop_
_entity.id
_entity.type
_entity.pdbx_description
1 polymer ?
#
loop_
_entity_poly.entity_id
_entity_poly.type
_entity_poly.pdbx_seq_one_letter_code
_entity_poly.pdbx_strand_id
1 'polypeptide(L)' 'MAIQILPILPLAPVERIIRKAGADRVSADAGIELAKVLEDYGIEVSREAITLAKHAKRTTVKEEDIRLAVARIKKPV' A
#
# COMPACT_ATOMS: atom_id res chain seq x y z
N MET A 1 -4.50 13.40 -20.97
CA MET A 1 -5.61 12.82 -20.19
C MET A 1 -5.01 11.84 -19.20
N ALA A 2 -5.03 12.17 -17.90
CA ALA A 2 -4.66 11.19 -16.90
C ALA A 2 -5.73 10.10 -16.94
N ILE A 3 -5.36 8.87 -17.26
CA ILE A 3 -6.25 7.73 -17.05
C ILE A 3 -6.44 7.69 -15.53
N GLN A 4 -7.61 8.13 -15.08
CA GLN A 4 -7.99 8.08 -13.68
C GLN A 4 -8.28 6.61 -13.39
N ILE A 5 -7.23 5.84 -13.15
CA ILE A 5 -7.35 4.45 -12.74
C ILE A 5 -8.03 4.48 -11.37
N LEU A 6 -9.16 3.79 -11.23
CA LEU A 6 -9.77 3.64 -9.91
C LEU A 6 -8.75 2.94 -8.99
N PRO A 7 -8.59 3.42 -7.75
CA PRO A 7 -7.73 2.77 -6.77
C PRO A 7 -8.20 1.33 -6.54
N ILE A 8 -7.24 0.40 -6.40
CA ILE A 8 -7.47 -0.99 -5.99
C ILE A 8 -8.13 -1.02 -4.61
N LEU A 9 -7.76 -0.10 -3.72
CA LEU A 9 -8.30 0.05 -2.38
C LEU A 9 -9.62 0.82 -2.42
N PRO A 10 -10.70 0.27 -1.81
CA PRO A 10 -11.95 1.00 -1.70
C PRO A 10 -11.77 2.31 -0.91
N LEU A 11 -12.37 3.38 -1.40
CA LEU A 11 -12.19 4.73 -0.85
C LEU A 11 -12.63 4.87 0.60
N ALA A 12 -13.77 4.28 0.99
CA ALA A 12 -14.31 4.41 2.34
C ALA A 12 -13.37 3.86 3.45
N PRO A 13 -12.77 2.66 3.33
CA PRO A 13 -11.68 2.22 4.22
C PRO A 13 -10.48 3.16 4.27
N VAL A 14 -10.08 3.74 3.14
CA VAL A 14 -8.95 4.67 3.08
C VAL A 14 -9.27 5.98 3.82
N GLU A 15 -10.47 6.55 3.60
CA GLU A 15 -10.94 7.71 4.36
C GLU A 15 -11.01 7.43 5.87
N ARG A 16 -11.38 6.20 6.27
CA ARG A 16 -11.36 5.79 7.69
C ARG A 16 -9.96 5.84 8.30
N ILE A 17 -8.90 5.58 7.53
CA ILE A 17 -7.51 5.73 8.01
C ILE A 17 -7.24 7.21 8.33
N ILE A 18 -7.61 8.13 7.43
CA ILE A 18 -7.44 9.57 7.61
C ILE A 18 -8.23 10.06 8.85
N ARG A 19 -9.47 9.62 9.01
CA ARG A 19 -10.29 9.96 10.19
C ARG A 19 -9.70 9.42 11.48
N LYS A 20 -9.21 8.18 11.46
CA LYS A 20 -8.54 7.56 12.62
C LYS A 20 -7.23 8.26 12.98
N ALA A 21 -6.58 8.93 12.02
CA ALA A 21 -5.43 9.79 12.27
C ALA A 21 -5.80 11.15 12.90
N GLY A 22 -7.09 11.47 13.04
CA GLY A 22 -7.59 12.65 13.75
C GLY A 22 -8.33 13.67 12.88
N ALA A 23 -8.62 13.37 11.61
CA ALA A 23 -9.38 14.29 10.77
C ALA A 23 -10.90 14.19 10.97
N ASP A 24 -11.55 15.32 11.27
CA ASP A 24 -13.03 15.39 11.39
C ASP A 24 -13.74 15.29 10.03
N ARG A 25 -13.13 15.86 8.98
CA ARG A 25 -13.65 15.86 7.60
C ARG A 25 -12.56 15.41 6.64
N VAL A 26 -12.96 14.68 5.61
CA VAL A 26 -12.08 14.16 4.57
C VAL A 26 -12.75 14.42 3.23
N SER A 27 -12.03 15.01 2.28
CA SER A 27 -12.51 15.16 0.90
C SER A 27 -12.30 13.85 0.13
N ALA A 28 -13.12 13.62 -0.89
CA ALA A 28 -12.97 12.45 -1.77
C ALA A 28 -11.56 12.43 -2.40
N ASP A 29 -11.05 13.59 -2.84
CA ASP A 29 -9.71 13.70 -3.43
C ASP A 29 -8.59 13.32 -2.45
N ALA A 30 -8.72 13.66 -1.16
CA ALA A 30 -7.75 13.26 -0.15
C ALA A 30 -7.75 11.74 0.06
N GLY A 31 -8.93 11.11 0.03
CA GLY A 31 -9.03 9.65 0.07
C GLY A 31 -8.43 8.99 -1.16
N ILE A 32 -8.66 9.56 -2.36
CA ILE A 32 -8.09 9.06 -3.62
C ILE A 32 -6.56 9.15 -3.58
N GLU A 33 -6.02 10.27 -3.12
CA GLU A 33 -4.58 10.46 -3.08
C GLU A 33 -3.89 9.53 -2.08
N LEU A 34 -4.48 9.36 -0.88
CA LEU A 34 -3.95 8.38 0.08
C LEU A 34 -4.04 6.95 -0.48
N ALA A 35 -5.11 6.60 -1.22
CA ALA A 35 -5.25 5.28 -1.80
C ALA A 35 -4.10 4.98 -2.78
N LYS A 36 -3.76 5.94 -3.65
CA LYS A 36 -2.61 5.81 -4.57
C LYS A 36 -1.30 5.58 -3.82
N VAL A 37 -1.01 6.41 -2.81
CA VAL A 37 0.24 6.29 -2.03
C VAL A 37 0.33 4.92 -1.34
N LEU A 38 -0.77 4.44 -0.75
CA LEU A 38 -0.81 3.13 -0.11
C LEU A 38 -0.65 1.98 -1.10
N GLU A 39 -1.23 2.10 -2.30
CA GLU A 39 -1.11 1.10 -3.36
C GLU A 39 0.29 1.04 -3.95
N ASP A 40 0.88 2.19 -4.26
CA ASP A 40 2.25 2.27 -4.78
C ASP A 40 3.23 1.63 -3.80
N TYR A 41 3.12 1.99 -2.52
CA TYR A 41 3.92 1.36 -1.46
C TYR A 41 3.62 -0.14 -1.32
N GLY A 42 2.34 -0.52 -1.34
CA GLY A 42 1.92 -1.91 -1.24
C GLY A 42 2.47 -2.78 -2.37
N ILE A 43 2.53 -2.24 -3.59
CA ILE A 43 3.12 -2.90 -4.77
C ILE A 43 4.64 -3.05 -4.59
N GLU A 44 5.34 -2.01 -4.14
CA GLU A 44 6.78 -2.07 -3.90
C GLU A 44 7.14 -3.12 -2.84
N VAL A 45 6.44 -3.10 -1.70
CA VAL A 45 6.58 -4.10 -0.64
C VAL A 45 6.29 -5.51 -1.15
N SER A 46 5.24 -5.66 -1.95
CA SER A 46 4.86 -6.96 -2.53
C SER A 46 5.93 -7.50 -3.49
N ARG A 47 6.55 -6.64 -4.30
CA ARG A 47 7.63 -7.04 -5.22
C ARG A 47 8.86 -7.56 -4.47
N GLU A 48 9.28 -6.87 -3.42
CA GLU A 48 10.41 -7.33 -2.60
C GLU A 48 10.07 -8.62 -1.84
N ALA A 49 8.85 -8.71 -1.27
CA ALA A 49 8.41 -9.92 -0.59
C ALA A 49 8.37 -11.14 -1.53
N ILE A 50 7.98 -10.96 -2.80
CA ILE A 50 8.04 -12.01 -3.82
C ILE A 50 9.49 -12.43 -4.09
N THR A 51 10.43 -11.48 -4.17
CA THR A 51 11.86 -11.78 -4.35
C THR A 51 12.41 -12.58 -3.18
N LEU A 52 12.06 -12.19 -1.95
CA LEU A 52 12.43 -12.91 -0.73
C LEU A 52 11.90 -14.35 -0.71
N ALA A 53 10.62 -14.53 -1.03
CA ALA A 53 10.01 -15.86 -1.12
C ALA A 53 10.71 -16.73 -2.18
N LYS A 54 11.05 -16.15 -3.35
CA LYS A 54 11.78 -16.83 -4.42
C LYS A 54 13.19 -17.26 -3.99
N HIS A 55 13.93 -16.41 -3.26
CA HIS A 55 15.24 -16.79 -2.71
C HIS A 55 15.14 -17.95 -1.71
N ALA A 56 14.04 -18.03 -0.97
CA ALA A 56 13.73 -19.15 -0.09
C ALA A 56 13.16 -20.38 -0.84
N LYS A 57 13.16 -20.38 -2.18
CA LYS A 57 12.58 -21.42 -3.06
C LYS A 57 11.09 -21.68 -2.81
N ARG A 58 10.35 -20.67 -2.36
CA ARG A 58 8.90 -20.70 -2.14
C ARG A 58 8.18 -19.91 -3.24
N THR A 59 7.01 -20.37 -3.63
CA THR A 59 6.08 -19.63 -4.51
C THR A 59 5.00 -18.88 -3.73
N THR A 60 4.78 -19.26 -2.47
CA THR A 60 3.88 -18.58 -1.53
C THR A 60 4.64 -17.52 -0.74
N VAL A 61 4.16 -16.28 -0.79
CA VAL A 61 4.62 -15.17 0.06
C VAL A 61 4.04 -15.36 1.46
N LYS A 62 4.90 -15.33 2.48
CA LYS A 62 4.54 -15.45 3.89
C LYS A 62 4.61 -14.10 4.60
N GLU A 63 4.05 -14.05 5.80
CA GLU A 63 4.11 -12.86 6.66
C GLU A 63 5.55 -12.39 6.95
N GLU A 64 6.50 -13.31 7.09
CA GLU A 64 7.92 -13.01 7.31
C GLU A 64 8.55 -12.27 6.13
N ASP A 65 8.15 -12.60 4.90
CA ASP A 65 8.64 -11.95 3.68
C ASP A 65 8.15 -10.50 3.62
N ILE A 66 6.88 -10.25 4.00
CA ILE A 66 6.30 -8.90 4.07
C ILE A 66 7.00 -8.07 5.16
N ARG A 67 7.17 -8.63 6.36
CA ARG A 67 7.86 -7.92 7.47
C ARG A 67 9.28 -7.53 7.08
N LEU A 68 10.02 -8.45 6.43
CA LEU A 68 11.39 -8.18 5.99
C LEU A 68 11.43 -7.19 4.82
N ALA A 69 10.50 -7.26 3.87
CA ALA A 69 10.39 -6.30 2.78
C ALA A 69 10.16 -4.87 3.30
N VAL A 70 9.22 -4.68 4.24
CA VAL A 70 8.97 -3.38 4.88
C VAL A 70 10.19 -2.86 5.61
N ALA A 71 10.98 -3.73 6.25
CA ALA A 71 12.22 -3.33 6.91
C ALA A 71 13.33 -2.89 5.94
N ARG A 72 13.28 -3.35 4.68
CA ARG A 72 14.26 -3.03 3.63
C ARG A 72 13.88 -1.80 2.81
N ILE A 73 12.58 -1.59 2.59
CA ILE A 73 12.06 -0.51 1.75
C ILE A 73 11.84 0.75 2.60
N LYS A 74 12.25 1.91 2.08
CA LYS A 74 11.94 3.20 2.71
C LYS A 74 10.48 3.56 2.45
N LYS A 75 9.80 4.11 3.46
CA LYS A 75 8.45 4.65 3.27
C LYS A 75 8.47 5.73 2.18
N PRO A 76 7.47 5.79 1.29
CA PRO A 76 7.34 6.91 0.37
C PRO A 76 7.28 8.21 1.19
N VAL A 77 8.08 9.18 0.74
CA VAL A 77 8.18 10.53 1.32
C VAL A 77 7.16 11.43 0.63
#